data_AF-A0A942C4T0-F1
#
_entry.id   AF-A0A942C4T0-F1
#
_cell.length_a   1.000
_cell.length_b   1.000
_cell.length_c   1.000
_cell.angle_alpha   90.00
_cell.angle_beta   90.00
_cell.angle_gamma   90.00
#
_symmetry.space_group_name_H-M   'P 1'
#
loop_
_entity.id
_entity.type
_entity.pdbx_description
1 polymer ?
#
loop_
_entity_poly.entity_id
_entity_poly.type
_entity_poly.pdbx_seq_one_letter_code
_entity_poly.pdbx_strand_id
1 'polypeptide(L)' 'MSATIASDFVMERFGKLQEMDRSFDIEFWQRQGDAAIFRAAWELVEFYYRDRGLNPDDLRLQRTIEHFERQAS' A
#
# COMPACT_ATOMS: atom_id res chain seq x y z
N MET A 1 4.60 19.79 11.33
CA MET A 1 4.77 19.04 10.08
C MET A 1 3.38 18.80 9.51
N SER A 2 3.00 19.59 8.51
CA SER A 2 1.66 19.50 7.91
C SER A 2 1.60 18.26 7.02
N ALA A 3 0.61 17.39 7.26
CA ALA A 3 0.25 16.34 6.33
C ALA A 3 -0.19 17.01 5.02
N THR A 4 0.56 16.78 3.95
CA THR A 4 0.21 17.27 2.61
C THR A 4 -1.16 16.72 2.26
N ILE A 5 -2.05 17.65 1.94
CA ILE A 5 -3.45 17.54 1.54
C ILE A 5 -3.73 16.23 0.79
N ALA A 6 -4.67 15.43 1.31
CA ALA A 6 -5.29 14.37 0.55
C ALA A 6 -5.82 14.99 -0.75
N SER A 7 -5.31 14.54 -1.88
CA SER A 7 -5.43 15.16 -3.19
C SER A 7 -6.81 15.78 -3.48
N ASP A 8 -6.88 17.12 -3.60
CA ASP A 8 -8.08 17.92 -3.89
C ASP A 8 -8.66 17.73 -5.31
N PHE A 9 -8.37 16.60 -5.97
CA PHE A 9 -8.76 16.38 -7.36
C PHE A 9 -9.67 15.17 -7.52
N VAL A 10 -10.57 15.27 -8.49
CA VAL A 10 -11.42 14.17 -8.96
C VAL A 10 -11.04 13.88 -10.41
N MET A 11 -10.92 12.60 -10.75
CA MET A 11 -10.71 12.14 -12.12
C MET A 11 -11.86 11.20 -12.49
N GLU A 12 -12.41 11.39 -13.69
CA GLU A 12 -13.47 10.55 -14.24
C GLU A 12 -13.15 10.23 -15.70
N ARG A 13 -13.45 9.00 -16.13
CA ARG A 13 -13.31 8.55 -17.53
C ARG A 13 -14.56 7.78 -17.94
N PHE A 14 -15.16 8.19 -19.05
CA PHE A 14 -16.30 7.50 -19.67
C PHE A 14 -15.85 6.75 -20.92
N GLY A 15 -16.41 5.56 -21.15
CA GLY A 15 -16.08 4.71 -22.29
C GLY A 15 -16.63 3.29 -22.11
N LYS A 16 -16.37 2.42 -23.08
CA LYS A 16 -16.68 1.00 -22.93
C LYS A 16 -15.58 0.31 -22.14
N LEU A 17 -15.97 -0.55 -21.18
CA LEU A 17 -15.01 -1.23 -20.32
C LEU A 17 -13.98 -2.06 -21.10
N GLN A 18 -14.37 -2.66 -22.24
CA GLN A 18 -13.45 -3.45 -23.07
C GLN A 18 -12.40 -2.60 -23.80
N GLU A 19 -12.66 -1.30 -23.97
CA GLU A 19 -11.77 -0.34 -24.63
C GLU A 19 -10.93 0.45 -23.59
N MET A 20 -11.17 0.23 -22.29
CA MET A 20 -10.47 0.88 -21.20
C MET A 20 -9.22 0.09 -20.78
N ASP A 21 -8.06 0.66 -21.05
CA ASP A 21 -6.79 0.19 -20.53
C ASP A 21 -6.49 0.74 -19.12
N ARG A 22 -5.30 0.39 -18.59
CA ARG A 22 -4.84 0.81 -17.26
C ARG A 22 -4.24 2.22 -17.22
N SER A 23 -4.22 2.96 -18.33
CA SER A 23 -3.56 4.27 -18.40
C SER A 23 -4.14 5.25 -17.39
N PHE A 24 -5.46 5.29 -17.28
CA PHE A 24 -6.19 6.11 -16.30
C PHE A 24 -5.84 5.73 -14.86
N ASP A 25 -5.82 4.44 -14.53
CA ASP A 25 -5.50 3.99 -13.17
C ASP A 25 -4.07 4.37 -12.80
N ILE A 26 -3.14 4.18 -13.73
CA ILE A 26 -1.73 4.56 -13.53
C ILE A 26 -1.63 6.06 -13.32
N GLU A 27 -2.25 6.87 -14.17
CA GLU A 27 -2.22 8.33 -14.07
C GLU A 27 -2.85 8.84 -12.78
N PHE A 28 -3.98 8.25 -12.38
CA PHE A 28 -4.60 8.50 -11.08
C PHE A 28 -3.57 8.24 -10.00
N TRP A 29 -3.15 6.99 -9.78
CA TRP A 29 -2.29 6.62 -8.66
C TRP A 29 -0.97 7.41 -8.61
N GLN A 30 -0.35 7.70 -9.74
CA GLN A 30 0.90 8.48 -9.77
C GLN A 30 0.73 9.91 -9.26
N ARG A 31 -0.45 10.52 -9.38
CA ARG A 31 -0.71 11.87 -8.85
C ARG A 31 -0.79 11.94 -7.32
N GLN A 32 -1.09 10.83 -6.63
CA GLN A 32 -1.13 10.79 -5.16
C GLN A 32 0.25 10.85 -4.52
N GLY A 33 1.29 10.39 -5.23
CA GLY A 33 2.63 10.22 -4.68
C GLY A 33 2.81 8.87 -3.95
N ASP A 34 4.07 8.48 -3.81
CA ASP A 34 4.52 7.20 -3.28
C ASP A 34 3.96 6.87 -1.88
N ALA A 35 3.96 7.84 -0.97
CA ALA A 35 3.50 7.65 0.40
C ALA A 35 2.00 7.32 0.49
N ALA A 36 1.17 7.99 -0.32
CA ALA A 36 -0.26 7.75 -0.36
C ALA A 36 -0.61 6.43 -1.05
N ILE A 37 0.10 6.07 -2.13
CA ILE A 37 -0.01 4.74 -2.76
C ILE A 37 0.35 3.64 -1.76
N PHE A 38 1.48 3.79 -1.06
CA PHE A 38 1.93 2.82 -0.06
C PHE A 38 0.90 2.65 1.05
N ARG A 39 0.37 3.76 1.58
CA ARG A 39 -0.68 3.73 2.60
C ARG A 39 -1.91 2.97 2.13
N ALA A 40 -2.43 3.26 0.94
CA ALA A 40 -3.60 2.58 0.40
C ALA A 40 -3.36 1.07 0.22
N ALA A 41 -2.18 0.69 -0.26
CA ALA A 41 -1.80 -0.71 -0.36
C ALA A 41 -1.72 -1.39 1.03
N TRP A 42 -1.19 -0.68 2.03
CA TRP A 42 -1.09 -1.19 3.40
C TRP A 42 -2.46 -1.37 4.07
N GLU A 43 -3.39 -0.43 3.87
CA GLU A 43 -4.77 -0.53 4.36
C GLU A 43 -5.47 -1.81 3.84
N LEU A 44 -5.17 -2.25 2.60
CA LEU A 44 -5.68 -3.50 2.05
C LEU A 44 -5.09 -4.75 2.75
N VAL A 45 -3.81 -4.71 3.13
CA VAL A 45 -3.15 -5.79 3.88
C VAL A 45 -3.76 -5.92 5.28
N GLU A 46 -3.91 -4.80 5.99
CA GLU A 46 -4.56 -4.77 7.30
C GLU A 46 -6.01 -5.26 7.23
N PHE A 47 -6.75 -4.86 6.18
CA PHE A 47 -8.11 -5.33 5.94
C PHE A 47 -8.15 -6.86 5.79
N TYR A 48 -7.26 -7.44 4.98
CA TYR A 48 -7.17 -8.88 4.80
C TYR A 48 -6.88 -9.62 6.11
N TYR A 49 -5.94 -9.13 6.92
CA TYR A 49 -5.62 -9.76 8.22
C TYR A 49 -6.82 -9.75 9.16
N ARG A 50 -7.52 -8.61 9.22
CA ARG A 50 -8.72 -8.46 10.04
C ARG A 50 -9.84 -9.39 9.56
N ASP A 51 -10.08 -9.48 8.26
CA ASP A 51 -11.10 -10.34 7.66
C ASP A 51 -10.84 -11.83 7.95
N ARG A 52 -9.56 -12.23 7.99
CA ARG A 52 -9.15 -13.60 8.31
C ARG A 52 -9.06 -13.91 9.82
N GLY A 53 -9.31 -12.93 10.69
CA GLY A 53 -9.16 -13.08 12.14
C GLY A 53 -7.72 -13.28 12.60
N LEU A 54 -6.75 -12.89 11.76
CA LEU A 54 -5.32 -12.92 12.11
C LEU A 54 -4.97 -11.72 12.98
N ASN A 55 -3.92 -11.84 13.80
CA ASN A 55 -3.48 -10.73 14.63
C ASN A 55 -2.75 -9.68 13.76
N PRO A 56 -3.22 -8.42 13.70
CA PRO A 56 -2.50 -7.37 12.96
C PRO A 56 -1.09 -7.11 13.48
N ASP A 57 -0.78 -7.44 14.75
CA ASP A 57 0.58 -7.31 15.29
C ASP A 57 1.60 -8.21 14.59
N ASP A 58 1.15 -9.27 13.92
CA ASP A 58 1.99 -10.16 13.11
C ASP A 58 2.56 -9.44 11.87
N LEU A 59 1.92 -8.35 11.42
CA LEU A 59 2.39 -7.51 10.32
C LEU A 59 3.59 -6.63 10.68
N ARG A 60 3.87 -6.44 11.97
CA ARG A 60 4.99 -5.62 12.41
C ARG A 60 6.29 -6.29 11.99
N LEU A 61 7.26 -5.48 11.53
CA LEU A 61 8.62 -5.95 11.30
C LEU A 61 9.13 -6.63 12.57
N GLN A 62 9.34 -7.95 12.50
CA GLN A 62 9.84 -8.75 13.59
C GLN A 62 11.32 -8.40 13.80
N ARG A 63 11.60 -7.51 14.75
CA ARG A 63 12.97 -7.04 15.06
C ARG A 63 13.79 -8.07 15.87
N THR A 64 13.18 -9.17 16.28
CA THR A 64 13.79 -10.20 17.13
C THR A 64 14.43 -11.32 16.31
N ILE A 65 15.33 -10.97 15.39
CA ILE A 65 16.36 -11.90 14.91
C ILE A 65 17.70 -11.36 15.43
N GLU A 66 17.87 -11.36 16.74
CA GLU A 66 19.14 -11.08 17.40
C GLU A 66 19.81 -12.41 17.77
N HIS A 67 20.58 -12.99 16.83
CA HIS A 67 21.92 -13.55 17.04
C HIS A 67 22.35 -14.33 15.78
N PHE A 68 23.27 -13.76 14.99
CA PHE A 68 24.03 -14.54 14.01
C PHE A 68 25.38 -14.84 14.65
N GLU A 69 25.59 -16.06 15.13
CA GLU A 69 26.93 -16.50 15.55
C GLU A 69 27.73 -16.96 14.34
N ARG A 70 28.95 -16.43 14.19
CA ARG A 70 29.92 -16.95 13.23
C ARG A 70 30.43 -18.28 13.76
N GLN A 71 30.12 -19.36 13.05
CA GLN A 71 30.73 -20.67 13.29
C GLN A 71 32.22 -20.58 12.94
N ALA A 72 33.08 -20.60 13.95
CA ALA A 72 34.52 -20.73 13.76
C ALA A 72 34.84 -22.21 13.51
N SER A 73 35.45 -22.49 12.36
CA SER A 73 36.06 -23.78 12.03
C SER A 73 37.50 -23.85 12.54
#